data_AF-F4WSQ1-F1
#
_entry.id   AF-F4WSQ1-F1
#
_cell.length_a   1.000
_cell.length_b   1.000
_cell.length_c   1.000
_cell.angle_alpha   90.00
_cell.angle_beta   90.00
_cell.angle_gamma   90.00
#
_symmetry.space_group_name_H-M   'P 1'
#
loop_
_entity.id
_entity.type
_entity.pdbx_description
1 polymer ?
#
loop_
_entity_poly.entity_id
_entity_poly.type
_entity_poly.pdbx_seq_one_letter_code
_entity_poly.pdbx_strand_id
1 'polypeptide(L)'
;MVEKDYDDARWICDKLEISLIQINFVKEYWNEVFSDLLEKYQNGYTPNPDILCNKNIKFDKFFHLARDKFQADAIATGHYAKTSFGPYLENYEANTSKYPILNVRLLQAQDSNKDQTFFLGQIPQQTLRRCMFPLGNYLKNHVKVMAMQAGLCQIARKKESTGICFVGKREFQDFISEYIADKPGNYIDLDSGLQIGKHNGIHKRTIGQRCKIAGCLKPYYVFNKDQKSNTITVVHDGK
;
A
#
# COMPACT_ATOMS: atom_id res chain seq x y z
N MET A 1 -18.16 3.00 -5.75
CA MET A 1 -16.90 3.59 -5.22
C MET A 1 -15.96 3.93 -6.37
N VAL A 2 -15.63 2.96 -7.22
CA VAL A 2 -14.84 3.17 -8.46
C VAL A 2 -15.45 4.24 -9.37
N GLU A 3 -16.78 4.19 -9.56
CA GLU A 3 -17.49 5.16 -10.41
C GLU A 3 -17.35 6.61 -9.93
N LYS A 4 -17.48 6.85 -8.61
CA LYS A 4 -17.31 8.19 -8.03
C LYS A 4 -15.87 8.70 -8.11
N ASP A 5 -14.88 7.84 -7.87
CA ASP A 5 -13.47 8.25 -7.98
C ASP A 5 -13.10 8.57 -9.44
N TYR A 6 -13.69 7.84 -10.39
CA TYR A 6 -13.54 8.11 -11.81
C TYR A 6 -14.25 9.40 -12.23
N ASP A 7 -15.46 9.69 -11.73
CA ASP A 7 -16.15 10.96 -11.99
C ASP A 7 -15.39 12.15 -11.41
N ASP A 8 -14.82 12.02 -10.21
CA ASP A 8 -13.95 13.05 -9.62
C ASP A 8 -12.70 13.27 -10.49
N ALA A 9 -12.08 12.20 -11.00
CA ALA A 9 -10.93 12.29 -11.89
C ALA A 9 -11.29 12.97 -13.23
N ARG A 10 -12.43 12.60 -13.83
CA ARG A 10 -12.94 13.21 -15.06
C ARG A 10 -13.15 14.70 -14.88
N TRP A 11 -13.83 15.09 -13.80
CA TRP A 11 -14.06 16.49 -13.48
C TRP A 11 -12.78 17.30 -13.29
N ILE A 12 -11.77 16.74 -12.62
CA ILE A 12 -10.45 17.41 -12.48
C ILE A 12 -9.79 17.58 -13.86
N CYS A 13 -9.76 16.51 -14.65
CA CYS A 13 -9.17 16.50 -15.99
C CYS A 13 -9.84 17.53 -16.92
N ASP A 14 -11.17 17.60 -16.92
CA ASP A 14 -11.93 18.59 -17.70
C ASP A 14 -11.61 20.02 -17.27
N LYS A 15 -11.46 20.27 -15.95
CA LYS A 15 -11.11 21.59 -15.41
C LYS A 15 -9.68 22.03 -15.74
N LEU A 16 -8.76 21.08 -15.86
CA LEU A 16 -7.35 21.34 -16.16
C LEU A 16 -7.03 21.21 -17.66
N GLU A 17 -8.03 20.88 -18.48
CA GLU A 17 -7.87 20.61 -19.92
C GLU A 17 -6.85 19.51 -20.22
N ILE A 18 -6.86 18.45 -19.40
CA ILE A 18 -5.99 17.27 -19.52
C ILE A 18 -6.83 16.06 -19.92
N SER A 19 -6.37 15.26 -20.88
CA SER A 19 -7.05 14.03 -21.29
C SER A 19 -7.08 12.98 -20.18
N LEU A 20 -8.26 12.43 -19.88
CA LEU A 20 -8.41 11.29 -18.98
C LEU A 20 -8.49 9.97 -19.77
N ILE A 21 -7.65 9.01 -19.42
CA ILE A 21 -7.66 7.67 -19.99
C ILE A 21 -7.93 6.65 -18.89
N GLN A 22 -8.90 5.77 -19.12
CA GLN A 22 -9.20 4.67 -18.23
C GLN A 22 -8.55 3.39 -18.72
N ILE A 23 -7.83 2.71 -17.83
CA ILE A 23 -7.19 1.42 -18.11
C ILE A 23 -7.61 0.43 -17.01
N ASN A 24 -7.88 -0.80 -17.41
CA ASN A 24 -8.26 -1.88 -16.51
C ASN A 24 -7.05 -2.79 -16.25
N PHE A 25 -6.55 -2.81 -15.02
CA PHE A 25 -5.50 -3.71 -14.56
C PHE A 25 -6.02 -4.76 -13.55
N VAL A 26 -7.32 -5.07 -13.54
CA VAL A 26 -7.94 -5.98 -12.56
C VAL A 26 -7.31 -7.37 -12.64
N LYS A 27 -7.02 -7.86 -13.85
CA LYS A 27 -6.42 -9.19 -14.06
C LYS A 27 -4.99 -9.24 -13.53
N GLU A 28 -4.18 -8.24 -13.87
CA GLU A 28 -2.80 -8.10 -13.40
C GLU A 28 -2.77 -7.93 -11.89
N TYR A 29 -3.67 -7.13 -11.33
CA TYR A 29 -3.81 -6.96 -9.89
C TYR A 29 -4.12 -8.27 -9.18
N TRP A 30 -5.08 -9.03 -9.72
CA TRP A 30 -5.48 -10.32 -9.16
C TRP A 30 -4.29 -11.29 -9.10
N ASN A 31 -3.55 -11.40 -10.20
CA ASN A 31 -2.46 -12.36 -10.34
C ASN A 31 -1.21 -11.94 -9.57
N GLU A 32 -0.81 -10.67 -9.66
CA GLU A 32 0.50 -10.18 -9.18
C GLU A 32 0.46 -9.61 -7.77
N VAL A 33 -0.73 -9.39 -7.20
CA VAL A 33 -0.89 -8.79 -5.86
C VAL A 33 -1.84 -9.60 -5.01
N PHE A 34 -3.06 -9.83 -5.49
CA PHE A 34 -4.10 -10.43 -4.64
C PHE A 34 -3.86 -11.92 -4.38
N SER A 35 -3.42 -12.68 -5.37
CA SER A 35 -3.13 -14.11 -5.20
C SER A 35 -2.01 -14.36 -4.19
N ASP A 36 -0.92 -13.59 -4.26
CA ASP A 36 0.18 -13.63 -3.27
C ASP A 36 -0.30 -13.25 -1.86
N LEU A 37 -1.17 -12.23 -1.76
CA LEU A 37 -1.80 -11.85 -0.49
C LEU A 37 -2.53 -13.03 0.15
N LEU A 38 -3.36 -13.73 -0.63
CA LEU A 38 -4.15 -14.88 -0.14
C LEU A 38 -3.25 -16.03 0.30
N GLU A 39 -2.25 -16.41 -0.51
CA GLU A 39 -1.30 -17.46 -0.19
C GLU A 39 -0.56 -17.17 1.13
N LYS A 40 -0.04 -15.95 1.27
CA LYS A 40 0.67 -15.54 2.48
C LYS A 40 -0.24 -15.52 3.71
N TYR A 41 -1.49 -15.07 3.59
CA TYR A 41 -2.44 -15.16 4.70
C TYR A 41 -2.74 -16.61 5.09
N GLN A 42 -2.94 -17.51 4.12
CA GLN A 42 -3.15 -18.94 4.36
C GLN A 42 -1.96 -19.58 5.09
N ASN A 43 -0.75 -19.09 4.81
CA ASN A 43 0.49 -19.50 5.47
C ASN A 43 0.78 -18.75 6.79
N GLY A 44 -0.17 -17.95 7.28
CA GLY A 44 -0.03 -17.26 8.56
C GLY A 44 0.90 -16.05 8.52
N TYR A 45 1.18 -15.47 7.36
CA TYR A 45 1.85 -14.18 7.28
C TYR A 45 0.84 -13.01 7.32
N THR A 46 1.34 -11.79 7.53
CA THR A 46 0.55 -10.56 7.36
C THR A 46 1.25 -9.73 6.28
N PRO A 47 0.84 -9.87 5.00
CA PRO A 47 1.47 -9.19 3.88
C PRO A 47 1.03 -7.72 3.81
N ASN A 48 1.82 -6.91 3.12
CA ASN A 48 1.43 -5.54 2.75
C ASN A 48 1.17 -5.47 1.23
N PRO A 49 -0.11 -5.49 0.79
CA PRO A 49 -0.44 -5.49 -0.63
C PRO A 49 -0.12 -4.17 -1.33
N ASP A 50 0.02 -3.06 -0.61
CA ASP A 50 0.30 -1.75 -1.21
C ASP A 50 1.75 -1.68 -1.73
N ILE A 51 2.70 -2.36 -1.05
CA ILE A 51 4.08 -2.51 -1.55
C ILE A 51 4.07 -3.23 -2.91
N LEU A 52 3.32 -4.34 -3.02
CA LEU A 52 3.22 -5.10 -4.26
C LEU A 52 2.42 -4.36 -5.34
N CYS A 53 1.35 -3.65 -4.97
CA CYS A 53 0.61 -2.80 -5.89
C CYS A 53 1.50 -1.71 -6.51
N ASN A 54 2.32 -1.04 -5.70
CA ASN A 54 3.27 -0.07 -6.21
C ASN A 54 4.29 -0.76 -7.12
N LYS A 55 4.94 -1.82 -6.66
CA LYS A 55 5.97 -2.53 -7.44
C LYS A 55 5.43 -3.08 -8.78
N ASN A 56 4.36 -3.86 -8.74
CA ASN A 56 3.90 -4.68 -9.85
C ASN A 56 2.85 -3.97 -10.72
N ILE A 57 2.10 -3.00 -10.19
CA ILE A 57 1.03 -2.33 -10.96
C ILE A 57 1.43 -0.91 -11.31
N LYS A 58 1.66 -0.03 -10.32
CA LYS A 58 1.89 1.39 -10.59
C LYS A 58 3.26 1.67 -11.23
N PHE A 59 4.30 0.98 -10.81
CA PHE A 59 5.67 1.21 -11.27
C PHE A 59 6.22 0.08 -12.16
N ASP A 60 5.34 -0.82 -12.61
CA ASP A 60 5.63 -1.83 -13.64
C ASP A 60 4.58 -1.75 -14.75
N LYS A 61 3.39 -2.37 -14.62
CA LYS A 61 2.39 -2.39 -15.71
C LYS A 61 1.96 -1.01 -16.20
N PHE A 62 1.65 -0.08 -15.30
CA PHE A 62 1.30 1.30 -15.67
C PHE A 62 2.47 2.03 -16.31
N PHE A 63 3.69 1.86 -15.77
CA PHE A 63 4.89 2.46 -16.34
C PHE A 63 5.14 1.98 -17.77
N HIS A 64 5.14 0.66 -18.00
CA HIS A 64 5.33 0.08 -19.33
C HIS A 64 4.22 0.50 -20.30
N LEU A 65 2.96 0.52 -19.87
CA LEU A 65 1.88 1.04 -20.69
C LEU A 65 2.13 2.51 -21.09
N ALA A 66 2.52 3.37 -20.14
CA ALA A 66 2.82 4.78 -20.39
C ALA A 66 3.98 4.95 -21.38
N ARG A 67 5.06 4.17 -21.21
CA ARG A 67 6.24 4.18 -22.08
C ARG A 67 5.94 3.67 -23.48
N ASP A 68 5.31 2.51 -23.58
CA ASP A 68 5.26 1.75 -24.84
C ASP A 68 4.05 2.17 -25.69
N LYS A 69 2.90 2.41 -25.07
CA LYS A 69 1.67 2.78 -25.79
C LYS A 69 1.54 4.28 -25.99
N PHE A 70 1.87 5.06 -24.96
CA PHE A 70 1.69 6.52 -24.98
C PHE A 70 2.99 7.28 -25.24
N GLN A 71 4.12 6.58 -25.37
CA GLN A 71 5.43 7.18 -25.64
C GLN A 71 5.80 8.27 -24.62
N ALA A 72 5.33 8.12 -23.37
CA ALA A 72 5.57 9.10 -22.32
C ALA A 72 7.04 9.08 -21.85
N ASP A 73 7.63 10.26 -21.61
CA ASP A 73 9.01 10.35 -21.13
C ASP A 73 9.17 9.93 -19.66
N ALA A 74 8.13 10.17 -18.86
CA ALA A 74 8.08 9.89 -17.44
C ALA A 74 6.63 9.67 -16.99
N ILE A 75 6.48 9.13 -15.78
CA ILE A 75 5.19 9.06 -15.08
C ILE A 75 5.22 9.93 -13.84
N ALA A 76 4.08 10.55 -13.49
CA ALA A 76 3.92 11.28 -12.24
C ALA A 76 2.86 10.60 -11.37
N THR A 77 3.06 10.63 -10.05
CA THR A 77 2.07 10.13 -9.10
C THR A 77 1.90 11.10 -7.94
N GLY A 78 0.73 11.05 -7.28
CA GLY A 78 0.45 11.83 -6.08
C GLY A 78 1.08 11.26 -4.80
N HIS A 79 2.14 10.45 -4.90
CA HIS A 79 2.82 9.95 -3.71
C HIS A 79 3.63 11.06 -3.04
N TYR A 80 3.61 11.06 -1.71
CA TYR A 80 4.51 11.87 -0.89
C TYR A 80 5.85 11.14 -0.77
N ALA A 81 6.71 11.39 -1.74
CA ALA A 81 8.10 10.94 -1.77
C ALA A 81 8.93 11.92 -2.61
N LYS A 82 10.26 11.79 -2.57
CA LYS A 82 11.17 12.57 -3.42
C LYS A 82 12.12 11.64 -4.15
N THR A 83 12.72 12.15 -5.22
CA THR A 83 13.89 11.53 -5.84
C THR A 83 15.09 12.46 -5.78
N SER A 84 16.30 11.92 -5.91
CA SER A 84 17.51 12.74 -6.10
C SER A 84 17.51 13.54 -7.40
N PHE A 85 16.61 13.24 -8.34
CA PHE A 85 16.45 13.98 -9.59
C PHE A 85 15.49 15.16 -9.50
N GLY A 86 14.94 15.43 -8.32
CA GLY A 86 13.98 16.51 -8.10
C GLY A 86 12.53 16.10 -8.40
N PRO A 87 11.56 16.95 -8.06
CA PRO A 87 10.14 16.64 -8.19
C PRO A 87 9.69 16.48 -9.64
N TYR A 88 10.35 17.15 -10.59
CA TYR A 88 10.04 17.12 -12.02
C TYR A 88 11.23 16.65 -12.88
N LEU A 89 12.13 15.84 -12.31
CA LEU A 89 13.31 15.29 -13.00
C LEU A 89 14.31 16.35 -13.50
N GLU A 90 14.41 17.47 -12.80
CA GLU A 90 15.28 18.61 -13.13
C GLU A 90 16.77 18.22 -13.14
N ASN A 91 17.17 17.26 -12.31
CA ASN A 91 18.54 16.74 -12.27
C ASN A 91 18.68 15.38 -12.96
N TYR A 92 17.77 15.05 -13.90
CA TYR A 92 17.88 13.83 -14.69
C TYR A 92 18.98 13.96 -15.75
N GLU A 93 19.91 13.00 -15.74
CA GLU A 93 20.95 12.90 -16.76
C GLU A 93 20.75 11.64 -17.61
N ALA A 94 20.52 11.84 -18.91
CA ALA A 94 20.21 10.77 -19.87
C ALA A 94 21.45 9.93 -20.23
N ASN A 95 22.64 10.52 -20.22
CA ASN A 95 23.88 9.93 -20.73
C ASN A 95 25.11 10.40 -19.95
N THR A 96 25.46 9.71 -18.86
CA THR A 96 26.81 9.83 -18.30
C THR A 96 27.68 8.68 -18.81
N SER A 97 28.42 8.93 -19.89
CA SER A 97 29.49 8.05 -20.38
C SER A 97 30.70 7.95 -19.43
N LYS A 98 30.64 8.61 -18.26
CA LYS A 98 31.78 8.82 -17.36
C LYS A 98 31.66 8.13 -15.99
N TYR A 99 30.50 7.57 -15.65
CA TYR A 99 30.28 6.81 -14.40
C TYR A 99 29.20 5.73 -14.64
N PRO A 100 29.28 4.56 -13.99
CA PRO A 100 28.20 3.58 -14.06
C PRO A 100 26.93 4.25 -13.55
N ILE A 101 25.89 4.27 -14.39
CA ILE A 101 24.51 4.72 -14.14
C ILE A 101 24.33 5.36 -12.75
N LEU A 102 24.23 6.70 -12.67
CA LEU A 102 23.80 7.36 -11.43
C LEU A 102 22.45 6.75 -11.01
N ASN A 103 22.48 5.89 -9.99
CA ASN A 103 21.29 5.33 -9.39
C ASN A 103 20.51 6.48 -8.75
N VAL A 104 19.25 6.63 -9.15
CA VAL A 104 18.38 7.61 -8.53
C VAL A 104 18.07 7.15 -7.10
N ARG A 105 18.10 8.07 -6.15
CA ARG A 105 17.76 7.76 -4.75
C ARG A 105 16.29 8.08 -4.52
N LEU A 106 15.58 7.13 -3.91
CA LEU A 106 14.28 7.42 -3.30
C LEU A 106 14.53 8.11 -1.95
N LEU A 107 13.91 9.27 -1.75
CA LEU A 107 14.11 10.13 -0.59
C LEU A 107 12.77 10.38 0.10
N GLN A 108 12.82 10.54 1.43
CA GLN A 108 11.63 10.86 2.23
C GLN A 108 11.03 12.20 1.82
N ALA A 109 9.71 12.31 1.83
CA ALA A 109 8.98 13.56 1.62
C ALA A 109 9.24 14.57 2.74
N GLN A 110 8.92 15.83 2.46
CA GLN A 110 8.95 16.90 3.46
C GLN A 110 7.91 16.70 4.57
N ASP A 111 6.73 16.17 4.24
CA ASP A 111 5.70 15.83 5.22
C ASP A 111 5.95 14.43 5.79
N SER A 112 6.63 14.35 6.92
CA SER A 112 6.97 13.08 7.58
C SER A 112 5.74 12.26 7.97
N ASN A 113 4.60 12.90 8.26
CA ASN A 113 3.35 12.22 8.60
C ASN A 113 2.66 11.60 7.37
N LYS A 114 3.04 12.06 6.18
CA LYS A 114 2.51 11.56 4.91
C LYS A 114 3.54 10.84 4.08
N ASP A 115 4.78 10.71 4.55
CA ASP A 115 5.84 10.03 3.82
C ASP A 115 5.41 8.62 3.41
N GLN A 116 5.58 8.33 2.11
CA GLN A 116 5.17 7.07 1.50
C GLN A 116 6.35 6.24 1.02
N THR A 117 7.60 6.61 1.34
CA THR A 117 8.79 5.91 0.84
C THR A 117 8.82 4.44 1.26
N PHE A 118 8.28 4.10 2.43
CA PHE A 118 8.10 2.71 2.86
C PHE A 118 7.38 1.85 1.83
N PHE A 119 6.29 2.36 1.23
CA PHE A 119 5.50 1.64 0.23
C PHE A 119 6.15 1.62 -1.17
N LEU A 120 7.17 2.44 -1.39
CA LEU A 120 7.85 2.63 -2.66
C LEU A 120 9.25 1.98 -2.68
N GLY A 121 9.69 1.38 -1.56
CA GLY A 121 11.03 0.83 -1.40
C GLY A 121 11.39 -0.33 -2.34
N GLN A 122 10.42 -0.92 -3.03
CA GLN A 122 10.64 -2.00 -4.01
C GLN A 122 10.56 -1.55 -5.47
N ILE A 123 10.51 -0.25 -5.76
CA ILE A 123 10.49 0.25 -7.15
C ILE A 123 11.84 -0.03 -7.83
N PRO A 124 11.84 -0.65 -9.03
CA PRO A 124 13.06 -0.86 -9.80
C PRO A 124 13.73 0.48 -10.19
N GLN A 125 15.07 0.52 -10.15
CA GLN A 125 15.86 1.71 -10.52
C GLN A 125 15.51 2.23 -11.93
N GLN A 126 15.31 1.33 -12.89
CA GLN A 126 14.94 1.70 -14.27
C GLN A 126 13.67 2.54 -14.34
N THR A 127 12.66 2.20 -13.53
CA THR A 127 11.39 2.92 -13.46
C THR A 127 11.55 4.20 -12.65
N LEU A 128 12.20 4.12 -11.48
CA LEU A 128 12.36 5.25 -10.56
C LEU A 128 13.05 6.45 -11.24
N ARG A 129 14.00 6.20 -12.16
CA ARG A 129 14.69 7.25 -12.92
C ARG A 129 13.76 8.11 -13.79
N ARG A 130 12.55 7.61 -14.07
CA ARG A 130 11.54 8.24 -14.92
C ARG A 130 10.23 8.48 -14.16
N CYS A 131 10.33 8.64 -12.84
CA CYS A 131 9.19 8.90 -11.96
C CYS A 131 9.28 10.31 -11.35
N MET A 132 8.19 11.06 -11.45
CA MET A 132 7.98 12.36 -10.83
C MET A 132 7.12 12.21 -9.57
N PHE A 133 7.51 12.90 -8.50
CA PHE A 133 6.75 13.00 -7.26
C PHE A 133 6.53 14.48 -6.89
N PRO A 134 5.58 15.17 -7.55
CA PRO A 134 5.38 16.61 -7.39
C PRO A 134 5.02 17.03 -5.95
N LEU A 135 4.43 16.11 -5.16
CA LEU A 135 4.00 16.40 -3.79
C LEU A 135 5.12 16.29 -2.75
N GLY A 136 6.30 15.79 -3.13
CA GLY A 136 7.39 15.48 -2.20
C GLY A 136 7.90 16.65 -1.36
N ASN A 137 7.75 17.89 -1.86
CA ASN A 137 8.18 19.13 -1.20
C ASN A 137 7.02 19.87 -0.49
N TYR A 138 5.84 19.26 -0.37
CA TYR A 138 4.68 19.93 0.19
C TYR A 138 4.16 19.23 1.44
N LEU A 139 3.73 20.02 2.41
CA LEU A 139 2.86 19.55 3.48
C LEU A 139 1.46 19.28 2.92
N LYS A 140 0.75 18.29 3.48
CA LYS A 140 -0.62 17.96 3.05
C LYS A 140 -1.55 19.15 3.06
N ASN A 141 -1.43 20.00 4.07
CA ASN A 141 -2.26 21.19 4.21
C ASN A 141 -1.98 22.20 3.08
N HIS A 142 -0.73 22.36 2.65
CA HIS A 142 -0.39 23.20 1.50
C HIS A 142 -1.00 22.64 0.20
N VAL A 143 -0.96 21.32 -0.01
CA VAL A 143 -1.60 20.69 -1.17
C VAL A 143 -3.11 20.95 -1.18
N LYS A 144 -3.78 20.90 -0.02
CA LYS A 144 -5.21 21.24 0.08
C LYS A 144 -5.48 22.70 -0.25
N VAL A 145 -4.65 23.63 0.22
CA VAL A 145 -4.77 25.06 -0.11
C VAL A 145 -4.59 25.30 -1.60
N MET A 146 -3.55 24.71 -2.22
CA MET A 146 -3.33 24.79 -3.67
C MET A 146 -4.53 24.25 -4.47
N ALA A 147 -5.08 23.12 -4.05
CA ALA A 147 -6.28 22.57 -4.66
C ALA A 147 -7.48 23.53 -4.55
N MET A 148 -7.71 24.16 -3.39
CA MET A 148 -8.79 25.15 -3.25
C MET A 148 -8.57 26.38 -4.14
N GLN A 149 -7.34 26.88 -4.22
CA GLN A 149 -6.97 28.03 -5.08
C GLN A 149 -7.14 27.70 -6.57
N ALA A 150 -6.88 26.46 -6.98
CA ALA A 150 -7.13 25.97 -8.33
C ALA A 150 -8.61 25.67 -8.63
N GLY A 151 -9.53 26.01 -7.72
CA GLY A 151 -10.97 25.73 -7.89
C GLY A 151 -11.38 24.27 -7.64
N LEU A 152 -10.49 23.44 -7.09
CA LEU A 152 -10.71 22.02 -6.79
C LEU A 152 -11.25 21.79 -5.36
N CYS A 153 -12.08 22.71 -4.86
CA CYS A 153 -12.57 22.73 -3.47
C CYS A 153 -13.23 21.42 -3.01
N GLN A 154 -13.99 20.75 -3.90
CA GLN A 154 -14.64 19.47 -3.55
C GLN A 154 -13.62 18.35 -3.30
N ILE A 155 -12.53 18.34 -4.05
CA ILE A 155 -11.43 17.37 -3.91
C ILE A 155 -10.63 17.69 -2.65
N ALA A 156 -10.35 18.97 -2.38
CA ALA A 156 -9.63 19.40 -1.19
C ALA A 156 -10.36 19.01 0.13
N ARG A 157 -11.70 18.97 0.10
CA ARG A 157 -12.55 18.56 1.24
C ARG A 157 -12.78 17.04 1.32
N LYS A 158 -12.50 16.30 0.24
CA LYS A 158 -12.67 14.85 0.22
C LYS A 158 -11.76 14.20 1.26
N LYS A 159 -12.31 13.24 2.02
CA LYS A 159 -11.53 12.45 2.98
C LYS A 159 -10.53 11.59 2.21
N GLU A 160 -9.36 11.42 2.80
CA GLU A 160 -8.34 10.52 2.26
C GLU A 160 -8.83 9.07 2.36
N SER A 161 -8.50 8.27 1.35
CA SER A 161 -8.74 6.82 1.40
C SER A 161 -7.87 6.19 2.48
N THR A 162 -8.49 5.39 3.33
CA THR A 162 -7.82 4.60 4.38
C THR A 162 -8.06 3.12 4.12
N GLY A 163 -7.07 2.28 4.43
CA GLY A 163 -7.15 0.84 4.16
C GLY A 163 -6.59 0.46 2.78
N ILE A 164 -6.79 -0.80 2.42
CA ILE A 164 -6.19 -1.38 1.21
C ILE A 164 -6.92 -0.89 -0.04
N CYS A 165 -6.14 -0.42 -1.03
CA CYS A 165 -6.59 0.40 -2.15
C CYS A 165 -7.84 -0.10 -2.91
N PHE A 166 -8.04 -1.41 -3.03
CA PHE A 166 -9.11 -2.02 -3.84
C PHE A 166 -10.28 -2.58 -3.03
N VAL A 167 -10.11 -2.79 -1.72
CA VAL A 167 -11.16 -3.33 -0.84
C VAL A 167 -12.22 -2.27 -0.52
N GLY A 168 -11.81 -1.01 -0.54
CA GLY A 168 -12.68 0.13 -0.28
C GLY A 168 -13.05 0.26 1.19
N LYS A 169 -14.32 0.60 1.44
CA LYS A 169 -14.83 0.87 2.81
C LYS A 169 -15.25 -0.39 3.59
N ARG A 170 -15.00 -1.60 3.06
CA ARG A 170 -15.34 -2.84 3.75
C ARG A 170 -14.31 -3.14 4.84
N GLU A 171 -14.77 -3.77 5.91
CA GLU A 171 -13.86 -4.35 6.90
C GLU A 171 -13.02 -5.44 6.23
N PHE A 172 -11.70 -5.33 6.39
CA PHE A 172 -10.77 -6.18 5.65
C PHE A 172 -10.91 -7.66 6.01
N GLN A 173 -11.22 -7.96 7.28
CA GLN A 173 -11.42 -9.33 7.75
C GLN A 173 -12.64 -10.00 7.12
N ASP A 174 -13.73 -9.25 6.93
CA ASP A 174 -14.93 -9.76 6.28
C ASP A 174 -14.65 -10.05 4.81
N PHE A 175 -13.95 -9.13 4.13
CA PHE A 175 -13.53 -9.31 2.75
C PHE A 175 -12.64 -10.54 2.56
N ILE A 176 -11.63 -10.76 3.41
CA ILE A 176 -10.75 -11.93 3.30
C ILE A 176 -11.48 -13.25 3.59
N SER A 177 -12.50 -13.23 4.45
CA SER A 177 -13.29 -14.43 4.76
C SER A 177 -14.09 -14.96 3.56
N GLU A 178 -14.30 -14.15 2.52
CA GLU A 178 -14.89 -14.60 1.24
C GLU A 178 -13.94 -15.52 0.44
N TYR A 179 -12.63 -15.48 0.71
CA TYR A 179 -11.59 -16.20 -0.05
C TYR A 179 -10.83 -17.25 0.77
N ILE A 180 -10.73 -17.08 2.09
CA ILE A 180 -10.00 -17.99 2.97
C ILE A 180 -10.97 -18.58 4.00
N ALA A 181 -11.15 -19.90 3.94
CA ALA A 181 -11.97 -20.61 4.91
C ALA A 181 -11.35 -20.60 6.32
N ASP A 182 -12.22 -20.52 7.33
CA ASP A 182 -11.82 -20.61 8.73
C ASP A 182 -11.26 -22.00 9.06
N LYS A 183 -10.15 -22.00 9.79
CA LYS A 183 -9.49 -23.21 10.31
C LYS A 183 -9.30 -23.04 11.81
N PRO A 184 -10.30 -23.42 12.61
CA PRO A 184 -10.23 -23.25 14.06
C PRO A 184 -9.04 -23.99 14.67
N GLY A 185 -8.39 -23.36 15.63
CA GLY A 185 -7.20 -23.89 16.30
C GLY A 185 -7.10 -23.39 17.74
N ASN A 186 -6.00 -23.70 18.40
CA ASN A 186 -5.84 -23.44 19.84
C ASN A 186 -4.95 -22.22 20.11
N TYR A 187 -5.33 -21.44 21.12
CA TYR A 187 -4.43 -20.48 21.75
C TYR A 187 -3.61 -21.18 22.83
N ILE A 188 -2.29 -21.05 22.74
CA ILE A 188 -1.35 -21.59 23.73
C ILE A 188 -0.67 -20.43 24.44
N ASP A 189 -0.73 -20.42 25.77
CA ASP A 189 -0.03 -19.45 26.59
C ASP A 189 1.47 -19.75 26.59
N LEU A 190 2.30 -18.75 26.28
CA LEU A 190 3.74 -18.91 26.15
C LEU A 190 4.40 -19.34 27.47
N ASP A 191 3.94 -18.78 28.59
CA ASP A 191 4.59 -18.96 29.90
C ASP A 191 4.24 -20.31 30.55
N SER A 192 2.96 -20.69 30.52
CA SER A 192 2.48 -21.94 31.12
C SER A 192 2.49 -23.12 30.15
N GLY A 193 2.54 -22.88 28.84
CA GLY A 193 2.37 -23.91 27.81
C GLY A 193 0.94 -24.46 27.72
N LEU A 194 -0.01 -23.91 28.49
CA LEU A 194 -1.38 -24.41 28.54
C LEU A 194 -2.23 -23.86 27.40
N GLN A 195 -3.22 -24.66 26.99
CA GLN A 195 -4.28 -24.17 26.13
C GLN A 195 -5.20 -23.25 26.93
N ILE A 196 -5.35 -22.01 26.47
CA ILE A 196 -6.18 -20.98 27.14
C ILE A 196 -7.39 -20.54 26.32
N GLY A 197 -7.56 -21.07 25.10
CA GLY A 197 -8.73 -20.77 24.27
C GLY A 197 -8.64 -21.33 22.86
N LYS A 198 -9.54 -20.86 21.98
CA LYS A 198 -9.59 -21.20 20.55
C LYS A 198 -9.63 -19.95 19.68
N HIS A 199 -9.10 -20.06 18.46
CA HIS A 199 -9.18 -19.04 17.40
C HIS A 199 -9.91 -19.59 16.18
N ASN A 200 -10.36 -18.70 15.29
CA ASN A 200 -11.06 -19.07 14.04
C ASN A 200 -10.12 -19.22 12.83
N GLY A 201 -8.85 -18.84 12.98
CA GLY A 201 -7.82 -19.09 11.95
C GLY A 201 -6.59 -18.22 12.15
N ILE A 202 -5.42 -18.75 11.82
CA ILE A 202 -4.13 -18.05 11.92
C ILE A 202 -4.04 -16.82 10.99
N HIS A 203 -4.80 -16.84 9.88
CA HIS A 203 -4.86 -15.77 8.89
C HIS A 203 -5.58 -14.51 9.42
N LYS A 204 -6.44 -14.66 10.44
CA LYS A 204 -7.18 -13.56 11.07
C LYS A 204 -6.37 -12.80 12.11
N ARG A 205 -5.13 -13.21 12.34
CA ARG A 205 -4.27 -12.68 13.40
C ARG A 205 -2.95 -12.16 12.87
N THR A 206 -2.41 -11.13 13.49
CA THR A 206 -1.08 -10.57 13.19
C THR A 206 -0.21 -10.66 14.43
N ILE A 207 1.09 -10.92 14.28
CA ILE A 207 2.04 -10.90 15.39
C ILE A 207 1.98 -9.52 16.08
N GLY A 208 1.99 -9.50 17.40
CA GLY A 208 1.81 -8.30 18.22
C GLY A 208 0.36 -7.82 18.36
N GLN A 209 -0.60 -8.44 17.66
CA GLN A 209 -2.01 -8.05 17.79
C GLN A 209 -2.56 -8.46 19.16
N ARG A 210 -3.22 -7.52 19.84
CA ARG A 210 -3.98 -7.81 21.05
C ARG A 210 -5.13 -8.78 20.76
N CYS A 211 -5.20 -9.87 21.51
CA CYS A 211 -6.24 -10.89 21.46
C CYS A 211 -7.08 -10.85 22.73
N LYS A 212 -8.40 -10.75 22.56
CA LYS A 212 -9.36 -11.02 23.64
C LYS A 212 -9.70 -12.50 23.59
N ILE A 213 -9.29 -13.25 24.60
CA ILE A 213 -9.55 -14.69 24.72
C ILE A 213 -10.63 -14.88 25.78
N ALA A 214 -11.71 -15.58 25.43
CA ALA A 214 -12.82 -15.81 26.35
C ALA A 214 -12.35 -16.56 27.60
N GLY A 215 -12.76 -16.10 28.78
CA GLY A 215 -12.31 -16.65 30.07
C GLY A 215 -10.99 -16.08 30.60
N CYS A 216 -10.24 -15.34 29.79
CA CYS A 216 -9.03 -14.64 30.23
C CYS A 216 -9.36 -13.19 30.61
N LEU A 217 -9.18 -12.84 31.89
CA LEU A 217 -9.39 -11.46 32.38
C LEU A 217 -8.31 -10.49 31.90
N LYS A 218 -7.12 -11.00 31.60
CA LYS A 218 -5.97 -10.18 31.27
C LYS A 218 -5.70 -10.12 29.75
N PRO A 219 -5.11 -9.03 29.21
CA PRO A 219 -4.86 -8.89 27.78
C PRO A 219 -3.73 -9.80 27.29
N TYR A 220 -3.99 -10.51 26.20
CA TYR A 220 -2.99 -11.32 25.50
C TYR A 220 -2.59 -10.67 24.17
N TYR A 221 -1.38 -10.98 23.71
CA TYR A 221 -0.87 -10.56 22.41
C TYR A 221 -0.32 -11.76 21.65
N VAL A 222 -0.48 -11.77 20.32
CA VAL A 222 0.07 -12.83 19.47
C VAL A 222 1.59 -12.76 19.48
N PHE A 223 2.22 -13.79 20.01
CA PHE A 223 3.68 -13.93 19.99
C PHE A 223 4.13 -14.65 18.71
N ASN A 224 3.51 -15.80 18.41
CA ASN A 224 3.86 -16.62 17.26
C ASN A 224 2.62 -17.30 16.66
N LYS A 225 2.71 -17.70 15.40
CA LYS A 225 1.69 -18.49 14.69
C LYS A 225 2.37 -19.68 14.04
N ASP A 226 1.91 -20.88 14.37
CA ASP A 226 2.42 -22.12 13.78
C ASP A 226 1.34 -22.75 12.89
N GLN A 227 1.64 -22.80 11.59
CA GLN A 227 0.75 -23.37 10.58
C GLN A 227 0.65 -24.90 10.70
N LYS A 228 1.74 -25.58 11.08
CA LYS A 228 1.76 -27.06 11.11
C LYS A 228 0.89 -27.60 12.23
N SER A 229 0.97 -26.99 13.41
CA SER A 229 0.13 -27.35 14.56
C SER A 229 -1.22 -26.62 14.57
N ASN A 230 -1.42 -25.64 13.70
CA ASN A 230 -2.57 -24.72 13.70
C ASN A 230 -2.80 -24.10 15.09
N THR A 231 -1.72 -23.59 15.68
CA THR A 231 -1.75 -22.94 16.99
C THR A 231 -1.30 -21.49 16.90
N ILE A 232 -1.81 -20.68 17.82
CA ILE A 232 -1.34 -19.31 18.04
C ILE A 232 -0.80 -19.24 19.46
N THR A 233 0.51 -19.05 19.56
CA THR A 233 1.16 -18.78 20.84
C THR A 233 0.92 -17.33 21.22
N VAL A 234 0.46 -17.10 22.44
CA VAL A 234 0.16 -15.78 22.96
C VAL A 234 0.91 -15.53 24.25
N VAL A 235 1.23 -14.26 24.49
CA VAL A 235 1.92 -13.79 25.69
C VAL A 235 1.07 -12.72 26.36
N HIS A 236 1.08 -12.70 27.68
CA HIS A 236 0.42 -11.66 28.45
C HIS A 236 1.31 -10.40 28.52
N ASP A 237 0.70 -9.23 28.74
CA ASP A 237 1.43 -7.99 29.11
C ASP A 237 2.05 -8.14 30.52
N GLY A 238 3.11 -8.92 30.62
CA GLY A 238 3.91 -9.05 31.84
C GLY A 238 4.83 -7.85 31.96
N LYS A 239 4.72 -7.10 33.07
CA LYS A 239 5.84 -6.30 33.56
C LYS A 239 7.05 -7.21 33.81
#